data_AF-A0A0P6XLM6-F1
#
_entry.id   AF-A0A0P6XLM6-F1
#
_cell.length_a   1.000
_cell.length_b   1.000
_cell.length_c   1.000
_cell.angle_alpha   90.00
_cell.angle_beta   90.00
_cell.angle_gamma   90.00
#
_symmetry.space_group_name_H-M   'P 1'
#
loop_
_entity.id
_entity.type
_entity.pdbx_description
1 polymer ?
#
loop_
_entity_poly.entity_id
_entity_poly.type
_entity_poly.pdbx_seq_one_letter_code
_entity_poly.pdbx_strand_id
1 'polypeptide(L)'
;MLARTTIVGLIGGTTALIHGVAGQLTSIQALNNANLAASPRLELVATWHMLTIQLGWLAYQVWRLAQHPQPTKQARAIIGQYLAYSGLWLLLNLVVVGQLWLAPQWILLAALAGLTWWATPRPSLIEQGVH
;
A
#
# COMPACT_ATOMS: atom_id res chain seq x y z
N MET A 1 -19.91 9.63 -5.47
CA MET A 1 -18.86 8.98 -4.62
C MET A 1 -17.78 8.23 -5.42
N LEU A 2 -18.09 7.65 -6.58
CA LEU A 2 -17.13 6.95 -7.46
C LEU A 2 -15.84 7.72 -7.75
N ALA A 3 -15.89 9.04 -7.87
CA ALA A 3 -14.71 9.84 -8.16
C ALA A 3 -13.60 9.72 -7.09
N ARG A 4 -13.94 9.69 -5.80
CA ARG A 4 -12.92 9.66 -4.72
C ARG A 4 -12.21 8.33 -4.62
N THR A 5 -12.97 7.23 -4.64
CA THR A 5 -12.41 5.87 -4.61
C THR A 5 -11.56 5.61 -5.84
N THR A 6 -11.96 6.15 -7.00
CA THR A 6 -11.18 6.07 -8.25
C THR A 6 -9.87 6.83 -8.16
N ILE A 7 -9.89 8.09 -7.70
CA ILE A 7 -8.66 8.88 -7.53
C ILE A 7 -7.69 8.18 -6.58
N VAL A 8 -8.15 7.75 -5.41
CA VAL A 8 -7.27 7.09 -4.42
C VAL A 8 -6.78 5.73 -4.91
N GLY A 9 -7.63 4.95 -5.58
CA GLY A 9 -7.25 3.69 -6.21
C GLY A 9 -6.17 3.88 -7.29
N LEU A 10 -6.29 4.92 -8.12
CA LEU A 10 -5.27 5.27 -9.12
C LEU A 10 -3.96 5.71 -8.45
N ILE A 11 -4.01 6.58 -7.44
CA ILE A 11 -2.81 6.97 -6.68
C ILE A 11 -2.12 5.75 -6.08
N GLY A 12 -2.88 4.84 -5.46
CA GLY A 12 -2.35 3.59 -4.91
C GLY A 12 -1.75 2.69 -6.00
N GLY A 13 -2.41 2.57 -7.16
CA GLY A 13 -1.93 1.76 -8.27
C GLY A 13 -0.64 2.30 -8.88
N THR A 14 -0.58 3.62 -9.12
CA THR A 14 0.65 4.30 -9.54
C THR A 14 1.76 4.15 -8.52
N THR A 15 1.45 4.24 -7.22
CA THR A 15 2.44 4.02 -6.15
C THR A 15 2.99 2.58 -6.19
N ALA A 16 2.13 1.57 -6.38
CA ALA A 16 2.56 0.18 -6.50
C ALA A 16 3.42 -0.06 -7.76
N LEU A 17 3.08 0.57 -8.88
CA LEU A 17 3.87 0.52 -10.11
C LEU A 17 5.25 1.17 -9.94
N ILE A 18 5.30 2.38 -9.35
CA ILE A 18 6.56 3.06 -9.04
C ILE A 18 7.39 2.21 -8.10
N HIS A 19 6.79 1.66 -7.04
CA HIS A 19 7.46 0.75 -6.12
C HIS A 19 8.10 -0.41 -6.89
N GLY A 20 7.31 -1.16 -7.66
CA GLY A 20 7.78 -2.31 -8.45
C GLY A 20 8.91 -1.95 -9.41
N VAL A 21 8.74 -0.93 -10.26
CA VAL A 21 9.74 -0.55 -11.28
C VAL A 21 10.97 0.08 -10.65
N ALA A 22 10.82 1.10 -9.81
CA ALA A 22 11.95 1.82 -9.22
C ALA A 22 12.77 0.90 -8.31
N GLY A 23 12.12 0.07 -7.50
CA GLY A 23 12.84 -0.89 -6.66
C GLY A 23 13.47 -2.04 -7.45
N GLN A 24 12.89 -2.44 -8.58
CA GLN A 24 13.55 -3.40 -9.49
C GLN A 24 14.87 -2.85 -10.02
N LEU A 25 14.88 -1.60 -10.48
CA LEU A 25 16.04 -0.91 -11.04
C LEU A 25 17.10 -0.50 -10.00
N THR A 26 16.77 -0.57 -8.71
CA THR A 26 17.66 -0.15 -7.62
C THR A 26 17.92 -1.30 -6.66
N SER A 27 17.07 -1.45 -5.64
CA SER A 27 17.25 -2.39 -4.53
C SER A 27 17.36 -3.85 -4.97
N ILE A 28 16.50 -4.32 -5.88
CA ILE A 28 16.51 -5.71 -6.32
C ILE A 28 17.70 -6.02 -7.23
N GLN A 29 18.07 -5.08 -8.11
CA GLN A 29 19.29 -5.22 -8.90
C GLN A 29 20.53 -5.26 -8.00
N ALA A 30 20.61 -4.38 -6.99
CA ALA A 30 21.69 -4.40 -6.00
C ALA A 30 21.72 -5.71 -5.20
N LEU A 31 20.56 -6.23 -4.78
CA LEU A 31 20.42 -7.50 -4.08
C LEU A 31 20.89 -8.70 -4.93
N ASN A 32 20.57 -8.71 -6.22
CA ASN A 32 21.00 -9.76 -7.14
C ASN A 32 22.51 -9.75 -7.35
N ASN A 33 23.14 -8.59 -7.29
CA ASN A 33 24.58 -8.41 -7.40
C ASN A 33 25.32 -8.61 -6.07
N ALA A 34 24.62 -8.65 -4.94
CA ALA A 34 25.22 -8.86 -3.63
C ALA A 34 25.71 -10.31 -3.46
N ASN A 35 26.80 -10.48 -2.70
CA ASN A 35 27.35 -11.79 -2.35
C ASN A 35 26.49 -12.48 -1.27
N LEU A 36 25.33 -12.98 -1.67
CA LEU A 36 24.37 -13.69 -0.84
C LEU A 36 24.22 -15.15 -1.31
N ALA A 37 23.96 -16.04 -0.36
CA ALA A 37 23.53 -17.40 -0.67
C ALA A 37 22.22 -17.39 -1.46
N ALA A 38 22.01 -18.42 -2.30
CA ALA A 38 20.89 -18.46 -3.24
C ALA A 38 19.52 -18.42 -2.56
N SER A 39 19.34 -19.12 -1.43
CA SER A 39 18.04 -19.20 -0.73
C SER A 39 17.61 -17.85 -0.13
N PRO A 40 18.41 -17.15 0.69
CA PRO A 40 18.04 -15.82 1.21
C PRO A 40 17.81 -14.78 0.11
N ARG A 41 18.58 -14.85 -0.98
CA ARG A 41 18.36 -13.98 -2.15
C ARG A 41 16.98 -14.23 -2.77
N LEU A 42 16.63 -15.49 -3.01
CA LEU A 42 15.33 -15.86 -3.58
C LEU A 42 14.17 -15.40 -2.69
N GLU A 43 14.27 -15.59 -1.37
CA GLU A 43 13.24 -15.18 -0.41
C GLU A 43 13.00 -13.67 -0.42
N LEU A 44 14.08 -12.87 -0.44
CA LEU A 44 13.98 -11.41 -0.49
C LEU A 44 13.38 -10.93 -1.82
N VAL A 45 13.79 -11.52 -2.95
CA VAL A 45 13.21 -11.21 -4.28
C VAL A 45 11.74 -11.60 -4.33
N ALA A 46 11.37 -12.77 -3.82
CA ALA A 46 9.98 -13.22 -3.79
C ALA A 46 9.12 -12.30 -2.91
N THR A 47 9.61 -11.96 -1.71
CA THR A 47 8.91 -11.06 -0.77
C THR A 47 8.65 -9.71 -1.41
N TRP A 48 9.62 -9.15 -2.14
CA TRP A 48 9.46 -7.91 -2.89
C TRP A 48 8.31 -7.96 -3.90
N HIS A 49 8.26 -9.01 -4.72
CA HIS A 49 7.20 -9.16 -5.72
C HIS A 49 5.83 -9.38 -5.06
N MET A 50 5.76 -10.19 -4.01
CA MET A 50 4.53 -10.41 -3.24
C MET A 50 3.98 -9.10 -2.66
N LEU A 51 4.84 -8.27 -2.06
CA LEU A 51 4.44 -6.96 -1.54
C LEU A 51 3.97 -6.03 -2.66
N THR A 52 4.67 -6.00 -3.81
CA THR A 52 4.26 -5.20 -4.97
C THR A 52 2.87 -5.59 -5.47
N ILE A 53 2.62 -6.89 -5.64
CA ILE A 53 1.31 -7.44 -6.03
C ILE A 53 0.25 -7.07 -5.00
N GLN A 54 0.56 -7.21 -3.71
CA GLN A 54 -0.38 -6.89 -2.65
C GLN A 54 -0.74 -5.41 -2.60
N LEU A 55 0.22 -4.50 -2.80
CA LEU A 55 -0.04 -3.06 -2.91
C LEU A 55 -0.96 -2.75 -4.09
N GLY A 56 -0.72 -3.37 -5.25
CA GLY A 56 -1.61 -3.28 -6.41
C GLY A 56 -3.01 -3.81 -6.11
N TRP A 57 -3.11 -4.93 -5.39
CA TRP A 57 -4.39 -5.49 -4.95
C TRP A 57 -5.15 -4.57 -4.00
N LEU A 58 -4.47 -3.96 -3.02
CA LEU A 58 -5.09 -3.00 -2.12
C LEU A 58 -5.60 -1.77 -2.88
N ALA A 59 -4.81 -1.24 -3.83
CA ALA A 59 -5.24 -0.15 -4.70
C ALA A 59 -6.49 -0.50 -5.51
N TYR A 60 -6.54 -1.70 -6.09
CA TYR A 60 -7.72 -2.21 -6.80
C TYR A 60 -8.95 -2.32 -5.89
N GLN A 61 -8.77 -2.81 -4.66
CA GLN A 61 -9.87 -2.89 -3.70
C GLN A 61 -10.37 -1.50 -3.28
N VAL A 62 -9.49 -0.50 -3.14
CA VAL A 62 -9.89 0.89 -2.90
C VAL A 62 -10.67 1.43 -4.10
N TRP A 63 -10.22 1.19 -5.33
CA TRP A 63 -10.92 1.64 -6.54
C TRP A 63 -12.38 1.13 -6.57
N ARG A 64 -12.57 -0.15 -6.28
CA ARG A 64 -13.90 -0.80 -6.26
C ARG A 64 -14.67 -0.63 -4.95
N LEU A 65 -14.15 0.10 -3.99
CA LEU A 65 -14.71 0.20 -2.64
C LEU A 65 -16.17 0.67 -2.63
N ALA A 66 -16.54 1.61 -3.51
CA ALA A 66 -17.90 2.13 -3.61
C ALA A 66 -18.93 1.09 -4.11
N GLN A 67 -18.49 0.01 -4.73
CA GLN A 67 -19.33 -1.08 -5.23
C GLN A 67 -19.40 -2.26 -4.25
N HIS A 68 -18.64 -2.20 -3.15
CA HIS A 68 -18.58 -3.29 -2.19
C HIS A 68 -19.86 -3.32 -1.32
N PRO A 69 -20.42 -4.51 -0.98
CA PRO A 69 -21.64 -4.61 -0.15
C PRO A 69 -21.48 -4.00 1.25
N GLN A 70 -20.25 -4.00 1.78
CA GLN A 70 -19.92 -3.45 3.10
C GLN A 70 -18.72 -2.50 2.97
N PRO A 71 -18.88 -1.32 2.36
CA PRO A 71 -17.76 -0.46 1.96
C PRO A 71 -16.97 0.03 3.17
N THR A 72 -17.63 0.41 4.26
CA THR A 72 -16.98 0.87 5.49
C THR A 72 -16.15 -0.21 6.17
N LYS A 73 -16.65 -1.45 6.23
CA LYS A 73 -15.92 -2.58 6.84
C LYS A 73 -14.68 -2.92 6.01
N GLN A 74 -14.85 -2.98 4.68
CA GLN A 74 -13.75 -3.21 3.74
C GLN A 74 -12.68 -2.12 3.83
N ALA A 75 -13.10 -0.86 3.90
CA ALA A 75 -12.18 0.27 4.05
C ALA A 75 -11.33 0.15 5.32
N ARG A 76 -11.96 -0.18 6.46
CA ARG A 76 -11.24 -0.38 7.73
C ARG A 76 -10.19 -1.48 7.63
N ALA A 77 -10.49 -2.59 6.95
CA ALA A 77 -9.53 -3.66 6.73
C ALA A 77 -8.34 -3.21 5.88
N ILE A 78 -8.59 -2.48 4.78
CA ILE A 78 -7.55 -1.92 3.91
C ILE A 78 -6.67 -0.91 4.68
N ILE A 79 -7.30 0.01 5.42
CA ILE A 79 -6.63 1.00 6.27
C ILE A 79 -5.75 0.29 7.29
N GLY A 80 -6.29 -0.74 7.96
CA GLY A 80 -5.54 -1.54 8.92
C GLY A 80 -4.30 -2.18 8.31
N GLN A 81 -4.39 -2.71 7.09
CA GLN A 81 -3.23 -3.26 6.37
C GLN A 81 -2.19 -2.20 6.03
N TYR A 82 -2.61 -1.04 5.51
CA TYR A 82 -1.68 0.07 5.24
C TYR A 82 -0.98 0.56 6.51
N LEU A 83 -1.70 0.70 7.62
CA LEU A 83 -1.12 1.12 8.90
C LEU A 83 -0.21 0.06 9.50
N ALA A 84 -0.55 -1.23 9.37
CA ALA A 84 0.31 -2.33 9.80
C ALA A 84 1.65 -2.32 9.04
N TYR A 85 1.62 -2.15 7.72
CA TYR A 85 2.84 -2.02 6.93
C TYR A 85 3.59 -0.72 7.20
N SER A 86 2.89 0.39 7.43
CA SER A 86 3.51 1.64 7.83
C SER A 86 4.27 1.47 9.15
N GLY A 87 3.63 0.87 10.16
CA GLY A 87 4.23 0.57 11.45
C GLY A 87 5.42 -0.38 11.34
N LEU A 88 5.32 -1.44 10.53
CA LEU A 88 6.43 -2.37 10.29
C LEU A 88 7.64 -1.66 9.68
N TRP A 89 7.44 -0.86 8.63
CA TRP A 89 8.52 -0.09 8.00
C TRP A 89 9.16 0.91 8.97
N LEU A 90 8.34 1.63 9.73
CA LEU A 90 8.82 2.57 10.74
C LEU A 90 9.66 1.85 11.80
N LEU A 91 9.19 0.69 12.29
CA LEU A 91 9.90 -0.12 13.26
C LEU A 91 11.24 -0.61 12.73
N LEU A 92 11.28 -1.15 11.51
CA LEU A 92 12.53 -1.64 10.89
C LEU A 92 13.53 -0.49 10.69
N ASN A 93 13.07 0.67 10.23
CA ASN A 93 13.94 1.85 10.06
C ASN A 93 14.53 2.34 11.38
N LEU A 94 13.75 2.32 12.46
CA LEU A 94 14.21 2.79 13.77
C LEU A 94 15.08 1.76 14.50
N VAL A 95 14.67 0.48 14.50
CA VAL A 95 15.27 -0.56 15.34
C VAL A 95 16.40 -1.30 14.64
N VAL A 96 16.25 -1.59 13.34
CA VAL A 96 17.25 -2.38 12.58
C VAL A 96 18.28 -1.46 11.93
N VAL A 97 17.82 -0.38 11.30
CA VAL A 97 18.70 0.54 10.56
C VAL A 97 19.20 1.70 11.43
N GLY A 98 18.39 2.16 12.39
CA GLY A 98 18.68 3.38 13.17
C GLY A 98 18.52 4.68 12.36
N GLN A 99 17.83 4.65 11.21
CA GLN A 99 17.62 5.82 10.35
C GLN A 99 16.16 5.95 9.93
N LEU A 100 15.45 6.93 10.51
CA LEU A 100 14.03 7.20 10.22
C LEU A 100 13.74 7.44 8.73
N TRP A 101 14.67 8.12 8.05
CA TRP A 101 14.49 8.62 6.69
C TRP A 101 15.03 7.68 5.61
N LEU A 102 15.63 6.56 5.98
CA LEU A 102 16.02 5.56 4.99
C LEU A 102 14.76 4.92 4.43
N ALA A 103 14.50 5.05 3.13
CA ALA A 103 13.29 4.53 2.48
C ALA A 103 12.01 4.84 3.27
N PRO A 104 11.53 6.10 3.28
CA PRO A 104 10.42 6.56 4.12
C PRO A 104 9.05 6.03 3.67
N GLN A 105 8.96 4.76 3.28
CA GLN A 105 7.76 4.06 2.83
C GLN A 105 6.64 4.11 3.87
N TRP A 106 7.00 4.21 5.16
CA TRP A 106 6.04 4.33 6.25
C TRP A 106 5.10 5.54 6.07
N ILE A 107 5.61 6.69 5.59
CA ILE A 107 4.78 7.90 5.42
C ILE A 107 3.83 7.76 4.23
N LEU A 108 4.28 7.13 3.15
CA LEU A 108 3.46 6.89 1.96
C LEU A 108 2.30 5.94 2.29
N LEU A 109 2.57 4.87 3.04
CA LEU A 109 1.54 3.92 3.49
C LEU A 109 0.55 4.58 4.46
N ALA A 110 1.02 5.40 5.41
CA ALA A 110 0.15 6.16 6.29
C ALA A 110 -0.72 7.16 5.52
N ALA A 111 -0.16 7.84 4.52
CA ALA A 111 -0.90 8.74 3.64
C ALA A 111 -1.98 8.00 2.85
N LEU A 112 -1.67 6.82 2.29
CA LEU A 112 -2.65 5.98 1.60
C LEU A 112 -3.77 5.51 2.53
N ALA A 113 -3.47 5.20 3.79
CA ALA A 113 -4.48 4.92 4.82
C ALA A 113 -5.41 6.13 5.03
N GLY A 114 -4.86 7.34 5.19
CA GLY A 114 -5.63 8.58 5.32
C GLY A 114 -6.50 8.89 4.10
N LEU A 115 -5.95 8.73 2.89
CA LEU A 115 -6.68 8.90 1.63
C LEU A 115 -7.80 7.87 1.47
N THR A 116 -7.55 6.62 1.85
CA THR A 116 -8.57 5.55 1.82
C THR A 116 -9.72 5.88 2.78
N TRP A 117 -9.41 6.37 3.98
CA TRP A 117 -10.41 6.85 4.93
C TRP A 117 -11.24 8.00 4.35
N TRP A 118 -10.59 8.99 3.74
CA TRP A 118 -11.26 10.11 3.07
C TRP A 118 -12.17 9.68 1.91
N ALA A 119 -11.76 8.66 1.14
CA ALA A 119 -12.53 8.11 0.03
C ALA A 119 -13.67 7.16 0.47
N THR A 120 -13.71 6.75 1.74
CA THR A 120 -14.70 5.79 2.26
C THR A 120 -16.12 6.38 2.18
N PRO A 121 -17.08 5.68 1.53
CA PRO A 121 -18.49 6.09 1.53
C PRO A 121 -19.03 6.21 2.96
N ARG A 122 -19.66 7.34 3.30
CA ARG A 122 -20.25 7.56 4.63
C ARG A 122 -21.76 7.23 4.62
N PRO A 123 -22.28 6.46 5.59
CA PRO A 123 -23.71 6.12 5.67
C PRO A 123 -24.64 7.33 5.71
N SER A 124 -24.22 8.44 6.32
CA SER A 124 -25.01 9.67 6.46
C SER A 124 -25.35 10.37 5.13
N LEU A 125 -24.74 9.95 4.02
CA LEU A 125 -25.05 10.44 2.65
C LEU A 125 -25.98 9.49 1.88
N ILE A 126 -26.35 8.36 2.45
CA ILE A 126 -27.24 7.37 1.83
C ILE A 126 -28.70 7.59 2.27
N GLU A 127 -28.92 8.13 3.47
CA GLU A 127 -30.28 8.46 3.97
C GLU A 127 -30.85 9.77 3.42
N GLN A 128 -30.06 10.58 2.69
CA GLN A 128 -30.51 11.89 2.17
C GLN A 128 -31.03 11.87 0.72
N GLY A 129 -31.30 10.70 0.12
CA GLY A 129 -32.10 10.60 -1.11
C GLY A 129 -31.62 11.46 -2.28
N VAL A 130 -30.72 10.93 -3.10
CA VAL A 130 -30.61 11.38 -4.50
C VAL A 130 -30.69 10.12 -5.36
N HIS A 131 -31.93 9.87 -5.81
CA HIS A 131 -32.20 9.10 -7.02
C HIS A 131 -31.66 9.83 -8.23
#